data_AF-A0A1A7C849-F1
#
_entry.id   AF-A0A1A7C849-F1
#
_cell.length_a   1.000
_cell.length_b   1.000
_cell.length_c   1.000
_cell.angle_alpha   90.00
_cell.angle_beta   90.00
_cell.angle_gamma   90.00
#
_symmetry.space_group_name_H-M   'P 1'
#
loop_
_entity.id
_entity.type
_entity.pdbx_description
1 polymer ?
#
loop_
_entity_poly.entity_id
_entity_poly.type
_entity_poly.pdbx_seq_one_letter_code
_entity_poly.pdbx_strand_id
1 'polypeptide(L)'
;MEALSPDLIYQAVRLLGAGPDAGDETEEQLRALVQDDLTVRRLADVVPEAFGMVLASHLPGAKNVTLPDTFCAQDEDGEWVAYPMRCEPIFAVAADIASHTFHNGPRALMQNLAERSSLLSAISQALDTGESLDSATLGPPSFFGLPAALYRQTA
;
A
#
# COMPACT_ATOMS: atom_id res chain seq x y z
N MET A 1 -8.85 16.55 3.51
CA MET A 1 -8.84 15.43 2.54
C MET A 1 -10.18 14.74 2.61
N GLU A 2 -10.89 14.61 1.49
CA GLU A 2 -12.18 13.91 1.45
C GLU A 2 -11.96 12.40 1.57
N ALA A 3 -12.77 11.74 2.38
CA ALA A 3 -12.70 10.29 2.56
C ALA A 3 -13.45 9.61 1.41
N LEU A 4 -12.78 8.67 0.74
CA LEU A 4 -13.40 7.82 -0.26
C LEU A 4 -14.34 6.82 0.43
N SER A 5 -15.42 6.44 -0.24
CA SER A 5 -16.30 5.39 0.29
C SER A 5 -15.60 4.02 0.29
N PRO A 6 -15.90 3.14 1.25
CA PRO A 6 -15.37 1.78 1.25
C PRO A 6 -15.69 1.00 -0.04
N ASP A 7 -16.87 1.21 -0.62
CA ASP A 7 -17.27 0.59 -1.88
C ASP A 7 -16.40 1.02 -3.06
N LEU A 8 -15.97 2.28 -3.09
CA LEU A 8 -15.07 2.78 -4.12
C LEU A 8 -13.66 2.18 -3.95
N ILE A 9 -13.16 2.13 -2.72
CA ILE A 9 -11.85 1.51 -2.42
C ILE A 9 -11.88 0.03 -2.78
N TYR A 10 -12.98 -0.67 -2.49
CA TYR A 10 -13.16 -2.07 -2.88
C TYR A 10 -13.20 -2.26 -4.41
N GLN A 11 -13.84 -1.36 -5.15
CA GLN A 11 -13.79 -1.39 -6.62
C GLN A 11 -12.37 -1.17 -7.13
N ALA A 12 -11.63 -0.21 -6.58
CA ALA A 12 -10.23 0.02 -6.91
C ALA A 12 -9.35 -1.20 -6.63
N VAL A 13 -9.52 -1.85 -5.47
CA VAL A 13 -8.84 -3.12 -5.11
C VAL A 13 -9.09 -4.18 -6.18
N ARG A 14 -10.35 -4.33 -6.63
CA ARG A 14 -10.70 -5.32 -7.66
C ARG A 14 -10.07 -5.01 -9.02
N LEU A 15 -10.03 -3.74 -9.42
CA LEU A 15 -9.36 -3.32 -10.65
C LEU A 15 -7.85 -3.58 -10.57
N LEU A 16 -7.22 -3.10 -9.49
CA LEU A 16 -5.78 -3.19 -9.26
C LEU A 16 -5.29 -4.64 -9.11
N GLY A 17 -6.11 -5.54 -8.59
CA GLY A 17 -5.77 -6.94 -8.40
C GLY A 17 -6.31 -7.88 -9.49
N ALA A 18 -6.90 -7.35 -10.57
CA ALA A 18 -7.47 -8.16 -11.66
C ALA A 18 -6.41 -8.99 -12.41
N GLY A 19 -5.16 -8.52 -12.42
CA GLY A 19 -4.01 -9.21 -13.01
C GLY A 19 -2.70 -8.81 -12.33
N PRO A 20 -1.60 -9.53 -12.61
CA PRO A 20 -0.29 -9.24 -12.02
C PRO A 20 0.31 -7.91 -12.53
N ASP A 21 0.01 -7.55 -13.78
CA ASP A 21 0.48 -6.32 -14.40
C ASP A 21 -0.65 -5.28 -14.45
N ALA A 22 -0.69 -4.38 -13.47
CA ALA A 22 -1.50 -3.17 -13.56
C ALA A 22 -0.81 -2.18 -14.52
N GLY A 23 -0.99 -2.41 -15.82
CA GLY A 23 -0.52 -1.51 -16.87
C GLY A 23 -1.45 -0.32 -17.09
N ASP A 24 -1.17 0.44 -18.16
CA ASP A 24 -1.87 1.68 -18.53
C ASP A 24 -3.40 1.52 -18.55
N GLU A 25 -3.92 0.37 -19.00
CA GLU A 25 -5.36 0.09 -19.02
C GLU A 25 -5.98 0.07 -17.60
N THR A 26 -5.27 -0.46 -16.61
CA THR A 26 -5.74 -0.46 -15.22
C THR A 26 -5.76 0.96 -14.65
N GLU A 27 -4.77 1.78 -15.00
CA GLU A 27 -4.72 3.17 -14.60
C GLU A 27 -5.83 4.00 -15.26
N GLU A 28 -6.13 3.76 -16.53
CA GLU A 28 -7.27 4.38 -17.23
C GLU A 28 -8.60 4.00 -16.59
N GLN A 29 -8.80 2.73 -16.23
CA GLN A 29 -10.00 2.27 -15.52
C GLN A 29 -10.12 2.91 -14.14
N LEU A 30 -9.00 3.04 -13.41
CA LEU A 30 -8.96 3.71 -12.11
C LEU A 30 -9.27 5.20 -12.24
N ARG A 31 -8.74 5.86 -13.27
CA ARG A 31 -9.02 7.27 -13.59
C ARG A 31 -10.49 7.48 -13.96
N ALA A 32 -11.09 6.56 -14.72
CA ALA A 32 -12.51 6.59 -15.02
C ALA A 32 -13.39 6.43 -13.76
N LEU A 33 -12.90 5.72 -12.73
CA LEU A 33 -13.61 5.48 -11.48
C LEU A 33 -13.64 6.73 -10.56
N VAL A 34 -12.53 7.47 -10.44
CA VAL A 34 -12.41 8.57 -9.46
C VAL A 34 -12.33 9.96 -10.06
N GLN A 35 -11.98 10.10 -11.34
CA GLN A 35 -11.88 11.36 -12.09
C GLN A 35 -10.99 12.43 -11.42
N ASP A 36 -10.05 12.02 -10.56
CA ASP A 36 -9.08 12.86 -9.86
C ASP A 36 -7.71 12.16 -9.84
N ASP A 37 -6.71 12.75 -10.51
CA ASP A 37 -5.39 12.12 -10.68
C ASP A 37 -4.65 11.90 -9.35
N LEU A 38 -4.84 12.79 -8.37
CA LEU A 38 -4.25 12.61 -7.05
C LEU A 38 -4.84 11.38 -6.36
N THR A 39 -6.16 11.20 -6.43
CA THR A 39 -6.86 10.03 -5.90
C THR A 39 -6.47 8.75 -6.63
N VAL A 40 -6.30 8.79 -7.96
CA VAL A 40 -5.74 7.66 -8.73
C VAL A 40 -4.38 7.26 -8.16
N ARG A 41 -3.49 8.23 -7.95
CA ARG A 41 -2.15 7.96 -7.42
C ARG A 41 -2.20 7.38 -6.01
N ARG A 42 -3.03 7.94 -5.13
CA ARG A 42 -3.21 7.44 -3.76
C ARG A 42 -3.70 5.99 -3.77
N LEU A 43 -4.71 5.66 -4.60
CA LEU A 43 -5.19 4.28 -4.71
C LEU A 43 -4.13 3.34 -5.26
N ALA A 44 -3.43 3.74 -6.32
CA ALA A 44 -2.42 2.92 -6.98
C ALA A 44 -1.21 2.61 -6.09
N ASP A 45 -0.81 3.55 -5.22
CA ASP A 45 0.35 3.42 -4.34
C ASP A 45 0.00 2.81 -2.98
N VAL A 46 -1.10 3.26 -2.35
CA VAL A 46 -1.42 2.91 -0.97
C VAL A 46 -2.04 1.51 -0.87
N VAL A 47 -2.88 1.12 -1.84
CA VAL A 47 -3.58 -0.18 -1.78
C VAL A 47 -2.60 -1.35 -1.81
N PRO A 48 -1.61 -1.41 -2.72
CA PRO A 48 -0.59 -2.45 -2.68
C PRO A 48 0.14 -2.55 -1.35
N GLU A 49 0.54 -1.42 -0.74
CA GLU A 49 1.26 -1.44 0.54
C GLU A 49 0.42 -2.00 1.69
N ALA A 50 -0.87 -1.70 1.72
CA ALA A 50 -1.77 -2.30 2.72
C ALA A 50 -1.85 -3.83 2.57
N PHE A 51 -1.95 -4.32 1.32
CA PHE A 51 -1.94 -5.76 1.02
C PHE A 51 -0.59 -6.42 1.35
N GLY A 52 0.51 -5.78 0.98
CA GLY A 52 1.86 -6.22 1.29
C GLY A 52 2.11 -6.31 2.78
N MET A 53 1.67 -5.31 3.56
CA MET A 53 1.80 -5.31 5.01
C MET A 53 1.01 -6.44 5.67
N VAL A 54 -0.23 -6.68 5.22
CA VAL A 54 -1.04 -7.80 5.72
C VAL A 54 -0.37 -9.13 5.39
N LEU A 55 0.12 -9.33 4.16
CA LEU A 55 0.83 -10.56 3.79
C LEU A 55 2.10 -10.75 4.61
N ALA A 56 2.91 -9.69 4.74
CA ALA A 56 4.16 -9.68 5.51
C ALA A 56 3.94 -10.11 6.96
N SER A 57 2.89 -9.62 7.62
CA SER A 57 2.54 -9.99 9.00
C SER A 57 2.24 -11.49 9.20
N HIS A 58 1.98 -12.22 8.11
CA HIS A 58 1.70 -13.65 8.11
C HIS A 58 2.87 -14.50 7.58
N LEU A 59 3.96 -13.90 7.11
CA LEU A 59 5.13 -14.64 6.64
C LEU A 59 5.91 -15.21 7.84
N PRO A 60 6.16 -16.53 7.89
CA PRO A 60 6.93 -17.14 8.97
C PRO A 60 8.32 -16.52 9.14
N GLY A 61 8.97 -16.15 8.02
CA GLY A 61 10.29 -15.51 8.00
C GLY A 61 10.30 -14.05 8.45
N ALA A 62 9.14 -13.39 8.54
CA ALA A 62 9.03 -11.98 8.93
C ALA A 62 8.30 -11.79 10.28
N LYS A 63 8.06 -12.87 11.04
CA LYS A 63 7.24 -12.85 12.26
C LYS A 63 7.71 -11.84 13.32
N ASN A 64 9.02 -11.61 13.41
CA ASN A 64 9.64 -10.73 14.40
C ASN A 64 10.12 -9.40 13.78
N VAL A 65 9.72 -9.11 12.54
CA VAL A 65 10.00 -7.82 11.90
C VAL A 65 9.11 -6.75 12.51
N THR A 66 9.71 -5.63 12.88
CA THR A 66 8.96 -4.41 13.20
C THR A 66 8.53 -3.76 11.89
N LEU A 67 7.22 -3.85 11.59
CA LEU A 67 6.59 -3.21 10.44
C LEU A 67 6.47 -1.70 10.67
N PRO A 68 6.55 -0.87 9.62
CA PRO A 68 6.45 0.57 9.77
C PRO A 68 5.02 0.99 10.16
N ASP A 69 4.91 2.01 11.00
CA ASP A 69 3.66 2.71 11.33
C ASP A 69 3.55 4.09 10.66
N THR A 70 4.51 4.41 9.79
CA THR A 70 4.59 5.64 9.01
C THR A 70 4.79 5.36 7.52
N PHE A 71 4.51 6.36 6.69
CA PHE A 71 4.91 6.44 5.28
C PHE A 71 5.59 7.78 5.00
N CYS A 72 6.34 7.89 3.90
CA CYS A 72 7.00 9.13 3.49
C CYS A 72 6.28 9.77 2.29
N ALA A 73 6.14 11.10 2.33
CA ALA A 73 5.64 11.93 1.24
C ALA A 73 6.59 13.13 1.03
N GLN A 74 6.71 13.62 -0.22
CA GLN A 74 7.62 14.73 -0.55
C GLN A 74 6.98 16.09 -0.29
N ASP A 75 7.72 16.99 0.36
CA ASP A 75 7.33 18.39 0.46
C ASP A 75 7.74 19.23 -0.76
N GLU A 76 7.48 20.54 -0.70
CA GLU A 76 7.75 21.50 -1.78
C GLU A 76 9.24 21.68 -2.05
N ASP A 77 10.10 21.38 -1.07
CA ASP A 77 11.56 21.43 -1.18
C ASP A 77 12.14 20.09 -1.68
N GLY A 78 11.28 19.08 -1.88
CA GLY A 78 11.67 17.73 -2.31
C GLY A 78 12.13 16.81 -1.19
N GLU A 79 12.01 17.25 0.07
CA GLU A 79 12.40 16.47 1.25
C GLU A 79 11.33 15.43 1.59
N TRP A 80 11.78 14.24 1.98
CA TRP A 80 10.88 13.16 2.39
C TRP A 80 10.47 13.33 3.85
N VAL A 81 9.19 13.58 4.08
CA VAL A 81 8.63 13.77 5.42
C VAL A 81 7.80 12.54 5.80
N ALA A 82 8.06 12.00 6.98
CA ALA A 82 7.32 10.87 7.52
C ALA A 82 5.99 11.30 8.15
N TYR A 83 4.92 10.58 7.82
CA TYR A 83 3.59 10.75 8.37
C TYR A 83 3.08 9.42 8.93
N PRO A 84 2.33 9.43 10.04
CA PRO A 84 1.64 8.23 10.53
C PRO A 84 0.71 7.63 9.47
N MET A 85 0.66 6.30 9.34
CA MET A 85 -0.23 5.64 8.37
C MET A 85 -1.71 5.98 8.56
N ARG A 86 -2.12 6.29 9.79
CA ARG A 86 -3.48 6.77 10.11
C ARG A 86 -3.86 8.08 9.40
N CYS A 87 -2.90 8.85 8.89
CA CYS A 87 -3.15 10.07 8.12
C CYS A 87 -3.63 9.79 6.69
N GLU A 88 -3.54 8.54 6.22
CA GLU A 88 -4.02 8.10 4.91
C GLU A 88 -5.26 7.20 5.07
N PRO A 89 -6.49 7.74 4.89
CA PRO A 89 -7.72 6.98 5.08
C PRO A 89 -7.87 5.74 4.20
N ILE A 90 -7.28 5.75 2.99
CA ILE A 90 -7.30 4.61 2.07
C ILE A 90 -6.56 3.43 2.69
N PHE A 91 -5.48 3.68 3.42
CA PHE A 91 -4.67 2.62 4.01
C PHE A 91 -5.48 1.77 5.00
N ALA A 92 -6.21 2.42 5.93
CA ALA A 92 -6.99 1.72 6.94
C ALA A 92 -8.07 0.83 6.31
N VAL A 93 -8.78 1.34 5.30
CA VAL A 93 -9.83 0.58 4.59
C VAL A 93 -9.21 -0.54 3.75
N ALA A 94 -8.12 -0.27 3.04
CA ALA A 94 -7.43 -1.27 2.24
C ALA A 94 -6.83 -2.40 3.11
N ALA A 95 -6.33 -2.09 4.30
CA ALA A 95 -5.80 -3.06 5.24
C ALA A 95 -6.91 -3.98 5.80
N ASP A 96 -8.09 -3.44 6.06
CA ASP A 96 -9.26 -4.22 6.45
C ASP A 96 -9.69 -5.18 5.32
N ILE A 97 -9.82 -4.66 4.09
CA ILE A 97 -10.10 -5.48 2.89
C ILE A 97 -9.03 -6.56 2.69
N ALA A 98 -7.75 -6.21 2.86
CA ALA A 98 -6.63 -7.14 2.72
C ALA A 98 -6.69 -8.25 3.77
N SER A 99 -6.97 -7.93 5.04
CA SER A 99 -7.14 -8.91 6.11
C SER A 99 -8.28 -9.89 5.79
N HIS A 100 -9.44 -9.36 5.38
CA HIS A 100 -10.56 -10.20 4.93
C HIS A 100 -10.20 -11.07 3.72
N THR A 101 -9.49 -10.51 2.75
CA THR A 101 -9.07 -11.22 1.53
C THR A 101 -8.05 -12.31 1.82
N PHE A 102 -7.10 -12.07 2.72
CA PHE A 102 -6.10 -13.05 3.14
C PHE A 102 -6.75 -14.29 3.77
N HIS A 103 -7.76 -14.10 4.61
CA HIS A 103 -8.43 -15.20 5.30
C HIS A 103 -9.52 -15.90 4.46
N ASN A 104 -10.27 -15.14 3.65
CA ASN A 104 -11.51 -15.64 3.03
C ASN A 104 -11.63 -15.34 1.52
N GLY A 105 -10.74 -14.53 0.96
CA GLY A 105 -10.84 -14.04 -0.41
C GLY A 105 -10.05 -14.85 -1.44
N PRO A 106 -10.06 -14.40 -2.71
CA PRO A 106 -9.29 -15.03 -3.77
C PRO A 106 -7.78 -14.87 -3.55
N ARG A 107 -7.04 -15.97 -3.48
CA ARG A 107 -5.57 -15.93 -3.31
C ARG A 107 -4.86 -15.12 -4.39
N ALA A 108 -5.32 -15.22 -5.64
CA ALA A 108 -4.75 -14.46 -6.75
C ALA A 108 -4.90 -12.95 -6.55
N LEU A 109 -6.04 -12.48 -6.02
CA LEU A 109 -6.25 -11.07 -5.71
C LEU A 109 -5.24 -10.59 -4.66
N MET A 110 -5.07 -11.37 -3.59
CA MET A 110 -4.10 -11.08 -2.53
C MET A 110 -2.68 -11.00 -3.11
N GLN A 111 -2.28 -12.00 -3.91
CA GLN A 111 -0.95 -12.07 -4.51
C GLN A 111 -0.67 -10.90 -5.45
N ASN A 112 -1.56 -10.66 -6.43
CA ASN A 112 -1.39 -9.61 -7.42
C ASN A 112 -1.21 -8.21 -6.78
N LEU A 113 -1.91 -7.94 -5.68
CA LEU A 113 -1.80 -6.66 -4.97
C LEU A 113 -0.57 -6.62 -4.07
N ALA A 114 -0.31 -7.68 -3.31
CA ALA A 114 0.80 -7.72 -2.37
C ALA A 114 2.16 -7.73 -3.09
N GLU A 115 2.28 -8.38 -4.25
CA GLU A 115 3.51 -8.40 -5.06
C GLU A 115 3.90 -7.02 -5.60
N ARG A 116 2.97 -6.07 -5.63
CA ARG A 116 3.21 -4.67 -6.01
C ARG A 116 3.66 -3.79 -4.84
N SER A 117 3.69 -4.33 -3.62
CA SER A 117 4.14 -3.62 -2.42
C SER A 117 5.67 -3.53 -2.37
N SER A 118 6.17 -2.31 -2.16
CA SER A 118 7.59 -2.09 -1.85
C SER A 118 7.98 -2.67 -0.50
N LEU A 119 7.08 -2.67 0.49
CA LEU A 119 7.32 -3.28 1.80
C LEU A 119 7.52 -4.79 1.68
N LEU A 120 6.62 -5.48 0.97
CA LEU A 120 6.76 -6.91 0.74
C LEU A 120 7.99 -7.21 -0.11
N SER A 121 8.27 -6.40 -1.13
CA SER A 121 9.46 -6.56 -1.98
C SER A 121 10.75 -6.51 -1.17
N ALA A 122 10.88 -5.56 -0.23
CA ALA A 122 12.05 -5.45 0.64
C ALA A 122 12.20 -6.68 1.57
N ILE A 123 11.10 -7.18 2.13
CA ILE A 123 11.10 -8.40 2.95
C ILE A 123 11.53 -9.61 2.12
N SER A 124 10.91 -9.81 0.96
CA SER A 124 11.22 -10.93 0.06
C SER A 124 12.69 -10.89 -0.38
N GLN A 125 13.20 -9.71 -0.75
CA GLN A 125 14.61 -9.54 -1.13
C GLN A 125 15.57 -9.95 -0.01
N ALA A 126 15.31 -9.54 1.23
CA ALA A 126 16.15 -9.92 2.38
C ALA A 126 16.06 -11.42 2.70
N LEU A 127 14.88 -12.04 2.56
CA LEU A 127 14.72 -13.48 2.74
C LEU A 127 15.43 -14.27 1.63
N ASP A 128 15.37 -13.80 0.38
CA ASP A 128 16.00 -14.45 -0.77
C ASP A 128 17.53 -14.39 -0.73
N THR A 129 18.12 -13.38 -0.09
CA THR A 129 19.57 -13.31 0.17
C THR A 129 20.02 -14.20 1.34
N GLY A 130 19.08 -14.87 2.02
CA GLY A 130 19.34 -15.71 3.18
C GLY A 130 19.61 -14.93 4.46
N GLU A 131 19.30 -13.63 4.48
CA GLU A 131 19.41 -12.82 5.69
C GLU A 131 18.34 -13.21 6.72
N SER A 132 18.70 -13.11 7.99
CA SER A 132 17.74 -13.25 9.07
C SER A 132 17.06 -11.90 9.29
N LEU A 133 15.73 -11.90 9.25
CA LEU A 133 14.90 -10.75 9.57
C LEU A 133 14.51 -10.69 11.06
N ASP A 134 15.13 -11.51 11.91
CA ASP A 134 14.80 -11.53 13.33
C ASP A 134 15.12 -10.19 14.00
N SER A 135 14.10 -9.58 14.61
CA SER A 135 14.18 -8.24 15.22
C SER A 135 14.57 -7.11 14.24
N ALA A 136 14.49 -7.33 12.93
CA ALA A 136 14.74 -6.28 11.94
C ALA A 136 13.63 -5.21 11.99
N THR A 137 13.98 -3.99 11.61
CA THR A 137 13.01 -2.89 11.44
C THR A 137 12.90 -2.55 9.98
N LEU A 138 11.68 -2.60 9.45
CA LEU A 138 11.38 -2.24 8.07
C LEU A 138 11.14 -0.73 7.97
N GLY A 139 11.81 -0.09 7.00
CA GLY A 139 11.61 1.34 6.73
C GLY A 139 10.21 1.64 6.18
N PRO A 140 9.73 2.89 6.30
CA PRO A 140 8.45 3.31 5.75
C PRO A 140 8.47 3.25 4.21
N PRO A 141 7.32 2.96 3.55
CA PRO A 141 7.22 3.13 2.11
C PRO A 141 7.24 4.62 1.75
N SER A 142 7.81 4.94 0.59
CA SER A 142 7.83 6.30 0.04
C SER A 142 6.84 6.40 -1.10
N PHE A 143 5.82 7.26 -0.95
CA PHE A 143 4.80 7.46 -1.96
C PHE A 143 5.17 8.60 -2.91
N PHE A 144 5.61 8.24 -4.11
CA PHE A 144 5.93 9.21 -5.15
C PHE A 144 4.66 9.88 -5.68
N GLY A 145 4.71 11.20 -5.86
CA GLY A 145 3.58 11.98 -6.38
C GLY A 145 2.48 12.29 -5.35
N LEU A 146 2.63 11.86 -4.09
CA LEU A 146 1.77 12.30 -3.00
C LEU A 146 2.43 13.50 -2.28
N PRO A 147 1.83 14.71 -2.35
CA PRO A 147 2.44 15.89 -1.73
C PRO A 147 2.26 15.84 -0.21
N ALA A 148 3.32 16.12 0.53
CA ALA A 148 3.33 16.21 1.99
C ALA A 148 2.26 17.18 2.52
N ALA A 149 1.95 18.25 1.77
CA ALA A 149 0.89 19.21 2.09
C ALA A 149 -0.49 18.57 2.28
N LEU A 150 -0.75 17.41 1.66
CA LEU A 150 -1.98 16.63 1.84
C LEU A 150 -2.16 16.15 3.29
N TYR A 151 -1.05 15.89 3.99
CA TYR A 151 -1.04 15.24 5.30
C TYR A 151 -0.66 16.16 6.46
N ARG A 152 -0.11 17.36 6.18
CA ARG A 152 0.29 18.34 7.21
C ARG A 152 -0.83 18.75 8.17
N GLN A 153 -2.10 18.69 7.75
CA GLN A 153 -3.25 19.06 8.60
C GLN A 153 -3.80 17.91 9.45
N THR A 154 -3.35 16.68 9.18
CA THR A 154 -3.82 15.44 9.82
C THR A 154 -2.77 14.81 10.73
N ALA A 155 -1.57 15.40 10.81
CA ALA A 155 -0.44 14.96 11.62
C ALA A 155 -0.58 15.36 13.10
#